data_AF-A0A0Q6W550-F1
#
_entry.id   AF-A0A0Q6W550-F1
#
_cell.length_a   1.000
_cell.length_b   1.000
_cell.length_c   1.000
_cell.angle_alpha   90.00
_cell.angle_beta   90.00
_cell.angle_gamma   90.00
#
_symmetry.space_group_name_H-M   'P 1'
#
loop_
_entity.id
_entity.type
_entity.pdbx_description
1 polymer ?
#
loop_
_entity_poly.entity_id
_entity_poly.type
_entity_poly.pdbx_seq_one_letter_code
_entity_poly.pdbx_strand_id
1 'polypeptide(L)'
;MAALPVTIALKSIKCKIETDEVGSDEPYVLVTAVDLTNPILPNAEVTLYGPWGDVDEGESRSTQPLQPGINPSDMPFIIWRRNAWGPSGQAKAIANPANAVILVSMMEHDDGKPGTARELTKGAVVSSLAASAGMTRAQRVSKLKADIHGALGIPTGFPNFDDRVGTTQEFVLSTNLLDVAAGPKSKTLTIVGDGGKYEVTLVVTKG
;
A
#
# COMPACT_ATOMS: atom_id res chain seq x y z
N MET A 1 3.93 28.63 6.92
CA MET A 1 3.24 27.77 7.91
C MET A 1 3.93 26.42 7.93
N ALA A 2 4.09 25.80 9.11
CA ALA A 2 4.64 24.44 9.20
C ALA A 2 3.65 23.43 8.59
N ALA A 3 4.18 22.37 7.96
CA ALA A 3 3.33 21.31 7.43
C ALA A 3 2.65 20.54 8.56
N LEU A 4 1.35 20.29 8.42
CA LEU A 4 0.58 19.53 9.40
C LEU A 4 0.99 18.04 9.36
N PRO A 5 1.05 17.35 10.50
CA PRO A 5 1.11 15.90 10.53
C PRO A 5 -0.11 15.29 9.83
N VAL A 6 0.14 14.27 9.02
CA VAL A 6 -0.91 13.53 8.31
C VAL A 6 -0.77 12.04 8.52
N THR A 7 -1.88 11.32 8.38
CA THR A 7 -1.87 9.87 8.14
C THR A 7 -2.25 9.60 6.69
N ILE A 8 -1.76 8.50 6.13
CA ILE A 8 -2.18 8.00 4.81
C ILE A 8 -2.52 6.54 5.00
N ALA A 9 -3.73 6.14 4.67
CA ALA A 9 -4.19 4.77 4.85
C ALA A 9 -5.07 4.32 3.68
N LEU A 10 -5.10 3.01 3.44
CA LEU A 10 -6.10 2.43 2.55
C LEU A 10 -7.50 2.60 3.18
N LYS A 11 -8.44 3.16 2.42
CA LYS A 11 -9.84 3.33 2.82
C LYS A 11 -10.71 2.19 2.30
N SER A 12 -10.57 1.86 1.02
CA SER A 12 -11.38 0.83 0.36
C SER A 12 -10.74 0.32 -0.92
N ILE A 13 -11.16 -0.87 -1.32
CA ILE A 13 -10.99 -1.43 -2.65
C ILE A 13 -12.38 -1.62 -3.29
N LYS A 14 -12.43 -1.59 -4.61
CA LYS A 14 -13.61 -1.97 -5.39
C LYS A 14 -13.19 -2.83 -6.56
N CYS A 15 -13.73 -4.04 -6.65
CA CYS A 15 -13.57 -4.90 -7.81
C CYS A 15 -14.46 -4.34 -8.95
N LYS A 16 -13.88 -4.20 -10.14
CA LYS A 16 -14.60 -3.77 -11.36
C LYS A 16 -14.68 -4.88 -12.39
N ILE A 17 -13.70 -5.76 -12.37
CA ILE A 17 -13.55 -6.96 -13.19
C ILE A 17 -12.75 -7.92 -12.28
N GLU A 18 -13.25 -9.13 -12.09
CA GLU A 18 -12.57 -10.22 -11.36
C GLU A 18 -11.29 -10.65 -12.10
N THR A 19 -10.38 -11.32 -11.40
CA THR A 19 -9.23 -11.98 -12.06
C THR A 19 -9.70 -13.15 -12.92
N ASP A 20 -8.83 -13.65 -13.80
CA ASP A 20 -9.15 -14.78 -14.69
C ASP A 20 -9.05 -16.16 -13.96
N GLU A 21 -9.04 -16.15 -12.63
CA GLU A 21 -8.78 -17.33 -11.78
C GLU A 21 -10.05 -18.15 -11.48
N VAL A 22 -9.84 -19.40 -11.05
CA VAL A 22 -10.95 -20.29 -10.67
C VAL A 22 -11.18 -20.18 -9.18
N GLY A 23 -12.22 -19.47 -8.78
CA GLY A 23 -12.55 -19.24 -7.39
C GLY A 23 -13.20 -17.88 -7.21
N SER A 24 -13.30 -17.44 -5.97
CA SER A 24 -13.63 -16.05 -5.67
C SER A 24 -12.33 -15.31 -5.36
N ASP A 25 -12.15 -14.09 -5.88
CA ASP A 25 -10.93 -13.31 -5.63
C ASP A 25 -10.77 -13.02 -4.13
N GLU A 26 -9.56 -13.23 -3.61
CA GLU A 26 -9.20 -12.91 -2.22
C GLU A 26 -8.16 -11.78 -2.11
N PRO A 27 -8.44 -10.56 -2.61
CA PRO A 27 -7.44 -9.53 -2.78
C PRO A 27 -6.81 -9.06 -1.47
N TYR A 28 -5.53 -8.69 -1.53
CA TYR A 28 -4.86 -7.88 -0.52
C TYR A 28 -4.01 -6.77 -1.13
N VAL A 29 -3.73 -5.75 -0.33
CA VAL A 29 -3.00 -4.54 -0.76
C VAL A 29 -1.79 -4.31 0.14
N LEU A 30 -0.64 -4.09 -0.48
CA LEU A 30 0.58 -3.65 0.18
C LEU A 30 0.82 -2.17 -0.13
N VAL A 31 0.73 -1.32 0.89
CA VAL A 31 1.09 0.10 0.78
C VAL A 31 2.50 0.29 1.31
N THR A 32 3.42 0.58 0.41
CA THR A 32 4.81 0.95 0.75
C THR A 32 4.91 2.45 0.90
N ALA A 33 5.39 2.91 2.06
CA ALA A 33 5.74 4.30 2.29
C ALA A 33 7.25 4.45 2.42
N VAL A 34 7.80 5.45 1.75
CA VAL A 34 9.22 5.82 1.84
C VAL A 34 9.33 7.30 2.13
N ASP A 35 10.11 7.62 3.14
CA ASP A 35 10.54 8.98 3.45
C ASP A 35 11.95 9.23 2.91
N LEU A 36 12.04 10.13 1.94
CA LEU A 36 13.27 10.49 1.24
C LEU A 36 14.03 11.64 1.92
N THR A 37 13.57 12.17 3.06
CA THR A 37 14.22 13.29 3.75
C THR A 37 15.62 12.95 4.26
N ASN A 38 15.88 11.69 4.60
CA ASN A 38 17.22 11.19 4.91
C ASN A 38 17.68 10.23 3.80
N PRO A 39 18.60 10.63 2.92
CA PRO A 39 19.05 9.80 1.81
C PRO A 39 19.97 8.64 2.25
N ILE A 40 20.49 8.67 3.48
CA ILE A 40 21.49 7.72 3.99
C ILE A 40 20.82 6.56 4.73
N LEU A 41 19.81 6.85 5.55
CA LEU A 41 19.11 5.83 6.33
C LEU A 41 17.81 5.41 5.62
N PRO A 42 17.63 4.13 5.27
CA PRO A 42 16.41 3.67 4.64
C PRO A 42 15.26 3.85 5.63
N ASN A 43 14.39 4.81 5.34
CA ASN A 43 13.22 5.10 6.15
C ASN A 43 11.96 4.73 5.36
N ALA A 44 11.57 3.47 5.46
CA ALA A 44 10.43 2.93 4.73
C ALA A 44 9.59 2.02 5.62
N GLU A 45 8.34 1.79 5.25
CA GLU A 45 7.45 0.80 5.87
C GLU A 45 6.52 0.21 4.82
N VAL A 46 6.09 -1.05 5.03
CA VAL A 46 5.13 -1.72 4.15
C VAL A 46 3.96 -2.15 5.01
N THR A 47 2.78 -1.59 4.75
CA THR A 47 1.56 -1.92 5.47
C THR A 47 0.71 -2.84 4.62
N LEU A 48 0.36 -3.99 5.18
CA LEU A 48 -0.58 -4.95 4.59
C LEU A 48 -2.02 -4.57 4.95
N TYR A 49 -2.93 -4.64 3.99
CA TYR A 49 -4.37 -4.59 4.20
C TYR A 49 -5.01 -5.76 3.48
N GLY A 50 -5.94 -6.45 4.14
CA GLY A 50 -6.49 -7.72 3.66
C GLY A 50 -5.73 -8.92 4.24
N PRO A 51 -5.92 -10.12 3.65
CA PRO A 51 -6.81 -10.37 2.51
C PRO A 51 -8.29 -10.14 2.85
N TRP A 52 -9.08 -9.78 1.84
CA TRP A 52 -10.53 -9.88 1.92
C TRP A 52 -10.93 -11.14 1.18
N GLY A 53 -11.74 -12.01 1.79
CA GLY A 53 -12.30 -13.14 1.07
C GLY A 53 -13.52 -12.76 0.24
N ASP A 54 -13.71 -13.51 -0.85
CA ASP A 54 -14.94 -13.52 -1.66
C ASP A 54 -15.30 -12.13 -2.18
N VAL A 55 -14.44 -11.53 -3.02
CA VAL A 55 -14.62 -10.17 -3.56
C VAL A 55 -15.02 -10.20 -5.03
N ASP A 56 -16.33 -10.29 -5.27
CA ASP A 56 -16.89 -10.40 -6.63
C ASP A 56 -16.91 -9.07 -7.41
N GLU A 57 -17.15 -9.15 -8.72
CA GLU A 57 -17.30 -8.02 -9.61
C GLU A 57 -18.35 -7.01 -9.10
N GLY A 58 -17.93 -5.76 -8.97
CA GLY A 58 -18.80 -4.66 -8.52
C GLY A 58 -18.82 -4.48 -7.00
N GLU A 59 -18.33 -5.45 -6.23
CA GLU A 59 -18.24 -5.35 -4.77
C GLU A 59 -17.21 -4.33 -4.30
N SER A 60 -17.39 -3.86 -3.08
CA SER A 60 -16.45 -2.95 -2.43
C SER A 60 -16.17 -3.39 -1.02
N ARG A 61 -14.88 -3.50 -0.68
CA ARG A 61 -14.43 -3.80 0.67
C ARG A 61 -13.74 -2.57 1.26
N SER A 62 -13.91 -2.36 2.55
CA SER A 62 -13.38 -1.16 3.23
C SER A 62 -12.66 -1.51 4.51
N THR A 63 -11.66 -0.71 4.83
CA THR A 63 -10.95 -0.81 6.10
C THR A 63 -11.74 -0.09 7.19
N GLN A 64 -11.75 -0.65 8.40
CA GLN A 64 -12.45 -0.04 9.53
C GLN A 64 -11.53 0.90 10.31
N PRO A 65 -11.97 2.11 10.68
CA PRO A 65 -11.17 3.00 11.53
C PRO A 65 -10.86 2.32 12.87
N LEU A 66 -9.61 2.43 13.33
CA LEU A 66 -9.22 1.97 14.66
C LEU A 66 -10.08 2.65 15.72
N GLN A 67 -10.74 1.85 16.55
CA GLN A 67 -11.59 2.34 17.63
C GLN A 67 -10.75 2.46 18.93
N PRO A 68 -10.92 3.56 19.70
CA PRO A 68 -10.27 3.67 21.00
C PRO A 68 -10.60 2.48 21.92
N GLY A 69 -9.58 1.91 22.55
CA GLY A 69 -9.74 0.79 23.49
C GLY A 69 -9.94 -0.58 22.86
N ILE A 70 -9.96 -0.70 21.53
CA ILE A 70 -9.99 -1.99 20.83
C ILE A 70 -8.57 -2.37 20.42
N ASN A 71 -8.10 -3.54 20.83
CA ASN A 71 -6.88 -4.13 20.29
C ASN A 71 -7.22 -4.83 18.96
N PRO A 72 -6.61 -4.42 17.83
CA PRO A 72 -6.85 -5.02 16.51
C PRO A 72 -6.72 -6.55 16.49
N SER A 73 -5.82 -7.10 17.31
CA SER A 73 -5.57 -8.53 17.40
C SER A 73 -6.76 -9.33 17.97
N ASP A 74 -7.66 -8.68 18.70
CA ASP A 74 -8.84 -9.33 19.28
C ASP A 74 -9.96 -9.51 18.24
N MET A 75 -9.85 -8.85 17.07
CA MET A 75 -10.82 -8.92 15.97
C MET A 75 -10.12 -9.21 14.64
N PRO A 76 -9.60 -10.44 14.45
CA PRO A 76 -8.75 -10.79 13.31
C PRO A 76 -9.49 -10.78 11.96
N PHE A 77 -10.83 -10.86 11.98
CA PHE A 77 -11.69 -10.80 10.79
C PHE A 77 -11.95 -9.36 10.30
N ILE A 78 -11.53 -8.34 11.07
CA ILE A 78 -11.66 -6.94 10.67
C ILE A 78 -10.35 -6.46 10.06
N ILE A 79 -10.42 -5.94 8.84
CA ILE A 79 -9.28 -5.26 8.23
C ILE A 79 -9.24 -3.81 8.72
N TRP A 80 -8.34 -3.53 9.66
CA TRP A 80 -8.20 -2.22 10.27
C TRP A 80 -7.50 -1.20 9.35
N ARG A 81 -7.99 0.04 9.39
CA ARG A 81 -7.41 1.21 8.72
C ARG A 81 -6.17 1.68 9.48
N ARG A 82 -5.08 0.94 9.29
CA ARG A 82 -3.76 1.28 9.82
C ARG A 82 -3.17 2.43 9.01
N ASN A 83 -2.41 3.30 9.66
CA ASN A 83 -1.64 4.33 8.97
C ASN A 83 -0.44 3.67 8.28
N ALA A 84 -0.31 3.88 6.97
CA ALA A 84 0.82 3.42 6.17
C ALA A 84 1.93 4.49 6.06
N TRP A 85 1.64 5.75 6.35
CA TRP A 85 2.62 6.83 6.29
C TRP A 85 3.27 7.11 7.65
N GLY A 86 4.54 7.52 7.63
CA GLY A 86 5.34 7.67 8.84
C GLY A 86 5.86 6.29 9.24
N PRO A 87 7.14 5.98 9.03
CA PRO A 87 7.68 4.61 9.22
C PRO A 87 7.60 4.05 10.64
N SER A 88 7.05 4.79 11.60
CA SER A 88 6.67 4.36 12.95
C SER A 88 5.17 4.07 13.13
N GLY A 89 4.37 4.13 12.06
CA GLY A 89 2.90 4.07 12.10
C GLY A 89 2.22 5.32 12.66
N GLN A 90 2.99 6.31 13.12
CA GLN A 90 2.48 7.56 13.66
C GLN A 90 2.30 8.62 12.57
N ALA A 91 1.37 9.55 12.79
CA ALA A 91 1.21 10.67 11.89
C ALA A 91 2.51 11.47 11.77
N LYS A 92 2.85 11.86 10.54
CA LYS A 92 4.09 12.58 10.25
C LYS A 92 3.85 13.66 9.20
N ALA A 93 4.45 14.82 9.40
CA ALA A 93 4.35 15.92 8.45
C ALA A 93 5.09 15.61 7.14
N ILE A 94 4.48 15.98 6.02
CA ILE A 94 5.10 15.94 4.69
C ILE A 94 5.21 17.37 4.19
N ALA A 95 6.36 18.02 4.43
CA ALA A 95 6.56 19.42 4.04
C ALA A 95 6.64 19.62 2.52
N ASN A 96 7.18 18.63 1.81
CA ASN A 96 7.26 18.61 0.36
C ASN A 96 6.78 17.24 -0.14
N PRO A 97 5.74 17.16 -1.00
CA PRO A 97 5.29 15.90 -1.60
C PRO A 97 6.42 15.11 -2.27
N ALA A 98 7.44 15.77 -2.81
CA ALA A 98 8.57 15.12 -3.46
C ALA A 98 9.43 14.29 -2.49
N ASN A 99 9.37 14.57 -1.18
CA ASN A 99 10.14 13.88 -0.16
C ASN A 99 9.44 12.62 0.36
N ALA A 100 8.25 12.30 -0.13
CA ALA A 100 7.53 11.09 0.22
C ALA A 100 7.18 10.30 -1.05
N VAL A 101 7.33 8.98 -0.97
CA VAL A 101 6.88 8.05 -2.02
C VAL A 101 5.92 7.08 -1.38
N ILE A 102 4.72 7.00 -1.95
CA ILE A 102 3.70 6.01 -1.56
C ILE A 102 3.47 5.12 -2.78
N LEU A 103 3.78 3.83 -2.64
CA LEU A 103 3.55 2.83 -3.68
C LEU A 103 2.49 1.86 -3.21
N VAL A 104 1.65 1.42 -4.14
CA VAL A 104 0.52 0.52 -3.89
C VAL A 104 0.68 -0.68 -4.81
N SER A 105 0.85 -1.85 -4.22
CA SER A 105 0.79 -3.13 -4.90
C SER A 105 -0.48 -3.86 -4.47
N MET A 106 -1.06 -4.62 -5.40
CA MET A 106 -2.21 -5.45 -5.16
C MET A 106 -1.89 -6.88 -5.56
N MET A 107 -2.37 -7.82 -4.77
CA MET A 107 -2.14 -9.24 -4.90
C MET A 107 -3.48 -9.95 -4.73
N GLU A 108 -3.61 -11.10 -5.36
CA GLU A 108 -4.64 -12.10 -5.13
C GLU A 108 -4.08 -13.11 -4.10
N HIS A 109 -4.95 -13.64 -3.24
CA HIS A 109 -4.54 -14.59 -2.21
C HIS A 109 -5.10 -15.99 -2.49
N ASP A 110 -4.18 -16.89 -2.81
CA ASP A 110 -4.43 -18.32 -2.89
C ASP A 110 -3.86 -19.04 -1.64
N ASP A 111 -2.94 -19.99 -1.80
CA ASP A 111 -2.25 -20.67 -0.69
C ASP A 111 -1.00 -19.91 -0.18
N GLY A 112 -0.80 -18.67 -0.63
CA GLY A 112 0.37 -17.88 -0.26
C GLY A 112 0.29 -17.32 1.15
N LYS A 113 1.26 -16.45 1.48
CA LYS A 113 1.37 -15.85 2.82
C LYS A 113 1.51 -14.34 2.66
N PRO A 114 0.41 -13.57 2.75
CA PRO A 114 0.44 -12.11 2.63
C PRO A 114 1.44 -11.44 3.59
N GLY A 115 1.64 -12.03 4.77
CA GLY A 115 2.69 -11.60 5.72
C GLY A 115 4.11 -11.77 5.17
N THR A 116 4.41 -12.89 4.52
CA THR A 116 5.70 -13.15 3.87
C THR A 116 5.88 -12.23 2.65
N ALA A 117 4.83 -12.03 1.84
CA ALA A 117 4.87 -11.08 0.71
C ALA A 117 5.19 -9.65 1.18
N ARG A 118 4.61 -9.21 2.31
CA ARG A 118 4.94 -7.94 2.96
C ARG A 118 6.42 -7.87 3.36
N GLU A 119 6.95 -8.92 3.97
CA GLU A 119 8.36 -8.96 4.42
C GLU A 119 9.35 -8.94 3.25
N LEU A 120 9.07 -9.70 2.20
CA LEU A 120 9.85 -9.69 0.95
C LEU A 120 9.83 -8.30 0.31
N THR A 121 8.65 -7.67 0.24
CA THR A 121 8.49 -6.29 -0.25
C THR A 121 9.32 -5.32 0.59
N LYS A 122 9.26 -5.43 1.92
CA LYS A 122 10.02 -4.57 2.83
C LYS A 122 11.54 -4.73 2.61
N GLY A 123 12.02 -5.96 2.48
CA GLY A 123 13.45 -6.24 2.21
C GLY A 123 13.90 -5.66 0.86
N ALA A 124 13.07 -5.82 -0.17
CA ALA A 124 13.31 -5.25 -1.50
C ALA A 124 13.34 -3.72 -1.47
N VAL A 125 12.41 -3.07 -0.78
CA VAL A 125 12.37 -1.61 -0.61
C VAL A 125 13.64 -1.10 0.07
N VAL A 126 14.05 -1.70 1.19
CA VAL A 126 15.27 -1.28 1.91
C VAL A 126 16.50 -1.40 1.02
N SER A 127 16.63 -2.52 0.31
CA SER A 127 17.74 -2.77 -0.63
C SER A 127 17.72 -1.79 -1.80
N SER A 128 16.52 -1.50 -2.34
CA SER A 128 16.29 -0.56 -3.43
C SER A 128 16.68 0.87 -3.03
N LEU A 129 16.37 1.28 -1.81
CA LEU A 129 16.72 2.62 -1.30
C LEU A 129 18.22 2.79 -1.16
N ALA A 130 18.93 1.79 -0.64
CA ALA A 130 20.38 1.80 -0.54
C ALA A 130 21.03 1.86 -1.92
N ALA A 131 20.59 1.01 -2.85
CA ALA A 131 21.11 0.97 -4.23
C ALA A 131 20.75 2.22 -5.07
N SER A 132 19.85 3.07 -4.58
CA SER A 132 19.36 4.27 -5.29
C SER A 132 19.67 5.59 -4.59
N ALA A 133 20.55 5.60 -3.59
CA ALA A 133 20.83 6.78 -2.75
C ALA A 133 21.29 8.03 -3.55
N GLY A 134 21.96 7.85 -4.69
CA GLY A 134 22.41 8.94 -5.57
C GLY A 134 21.47 9.25 -6.75
N MET A 135 20.33 8.58 -6.86
CA MET A 135 19.42 8.72 -8.01
C MET A 135 18.41 9.86 -7.81
N THR A 136 17.90 10.40 -8.92
CA THR A 136 16.77 11.35 -8.89
C THR A 136 15.51 10.68 -8.33
N ARG A 137 14.55 11.46 -7.81
CA ARG A 137 13.27 10.93 -7.31
C ARG A 137 12.59 10.00 -8.32
N ALA A 138 12.52 10.40 -9.59
CA ALA A 138 11.87 9.61 -10.63
C ALA A 138 12.57 8.24 -10.84
N GLN A 139 13.90 8.24 -10.87
CA GLN A 139 14.69 7.01 -10.95
C GLN A 139 14.51 6.14 -9.70
N ARG A 140 14.46 6.73 -8.50
CA ARG A 140 14.20 5.99 -7.25
C ARG A 140 12.82 5.34 -7.26
N VAL A 141 11.77 6.06 -7.67
CA VAL A 141 10.41 5.52 -7.81
C VAL A 141 10.38 4.37 -8.82
N SER A 142 11.00 4.55 -9.99
CA SER A 142 11.06 3.50 -11.01
C SER A 142 11.77 2.26 -10.50
N LYS A 143 12.92 2.43 -9.83
CA LYS A 143 13.68 1.32 -9.25
C LYS A 143 12.91 0.62 -8.12
N LEU A 144 12.27 1.38 -7.23
CA LEU A 144 11.41 0.81 -6.17
C LEU A 144 10.29 -0.04 -6.76
N LYS A 145 9.57 0.44 -7.79
CA LYS A 145 8.52 -0.32 -8.45
C LYS A 145 9.05 -1.62 -9.06
N ALA A 146 10.21 -1.56 -9.73
CA ALA A 146 10.83 -2.74 -10.33
C ALA A 146 11.29 -3.77 -9.28
N ASP A 147 11.94 -3.32 -8.21
CA ASP A 147 12.44 -4.21 -7.15
C ASP A 147 11.28 -4.82 -6.34
N ILE A 148 10.23 -4.04 -6.02
CA ILE A 148 9.00 -4.55 -5.40
C ILE A 148 8.33 -5.57 -6.30
N HIS A 149 8.20 -5.27 -7.59
CA HIS A 149 7.60 -6.19 -8.55
C HIS A 149 8.36 -7.52 -8.59
N GLY A 150 9.70 -7.49 -8.64
CA GLY A 150 10.52 -8.70 -8.56
C GLY A 150 10.32 -9.49 -7.27
N ALA A 151 10.27 -8.81 -6.11
CA ALA A 151 10.07 -9.45 -4.82
C ALA A 151 8.70 -10.13 -4.67
N LEU A 152 7.64 -9.51 -5.21
CA LEU A 152 6.30 -10.07 -5.23
C LEU A 152 6.12 -11.19 -6.27
N GLY A 153 7.15 -11.50 -7.07
CA GLY A 153 7.18 -12.70 -7.90
C GLY A 153 7.80 -13.91 -7.22
N ILE A 154 8.26 -13.76 -5.97
CA ILE A 154 8.81 -14.87 -5.19
C ILE A 154 7.63 -15.64 -4.59
N PRO A 155 7.51 -16.95 -4.86
CA PRO A 155 6.40 -17.75 -4.34
C PRO A 155 6.38 -17.77 -2.80
N THR A 156 5.20 -17.60 -2.19
CA THR A 156 5.02 -17.57 -0.72
C THR A 156 4.17 -18.71 -0.15
N GLY A 157 3.69 -19.63 -1.02
CA GLY A 157 2.78 -20.75 -0.72
C GLY A 157 3.16 -22.05 -1.45
N PHE A 158 2.27 -23.05 -1.48
CA PHE A 158 2.28 -24.25 -2.35
C PHE A 158 0.95 -25.02 -2.12
N PRO A 159 0.31 -25.62 -3.14
CA PRO A 159 0.70 -25.70 -4.56
C PRO A 159 0.35 -24.46 -5.39
N ASN A 160 -0.63 -23.65 -4.98
CA ASN A 160 -0.93 -22.38 -5.62
C ASN A 160 -0.21 -21.22 -4.88
N PHE A 161 0.08 -20.13 -5.56
CA PHE A 161 0.84 -19.02 -4.97
C PHE A 161 0.06 -17.73 -5.16
N ASP A 162 0.12 -16.81 -4.19
CA ASP A 162 -0.44 -15.46 -4.37
C ASP A 162 0.01 -14.83 -5.69
N ASP A 163 -0.95 -14.41 -6.51
CA ASP A 163 -0.70 -13.80 -7.80
C ASP A 163 -0.77 -12.27 -7.76
N ARG A 164 -0.08 -11.63 -8.70
CA ARG A 164 -0.02 -10.16 -8.74
C ARG A 164 -1.13 -9.63 -9.62
N VAL A 165 -1.98 -8.80 -9.03
CA VAL A 165 -2.93 -7.98 -9.79
C VAL A 165 -2.18 -6.77 -10.36
N GLY A 166 -1.52 -6.98 -11.50
CA GLY A 166 -0.84 -5.94 -12.26
C GLY A 166 0.48 -5.42 -11.68
N THR A 167 0.80 -4.16 -11.99
CA THR A 167 2.06 -3.52 -11.58
C THR A 167 1.88 -2.54 -10.44
N THR A 168 2.90 -2.41 -9.58
CA THR A 168 2.94 -1.45 -8.49
C THR A 168 2.74 -0.01 -8.98
N GLN A 169 1.71 0.66 -8.47
CA GLN A 169 1.36 2.03 -8.83
C GLN A 169 1.88 3.03 -7.80
N GLU A 170 2.18 4.26 -8.24
CA GLU A 170 2.52 5.35 -7.31
C GLU A 170 1.25 6.12 -6.95
N PHE A 171 0.98 6.24 -5.65
CA PHE A 171 0.03 7.19 -5.12
C PHE A 171 0.67 8.58 -5.09
N VAL A 172 0.68 9.25 -6.25
CA VAL A 172 1.33 10.56 -6.39
C VAL A 172 0.69 11.58 -5.45
N LEU A 173 1.49 12.09 -4.51
CA LEU A 173 1.11 13.13 -3.57
C LEU A 173 1.16 14.52 -4.22
N SER A 174 0.32 15.42 -3.75
CA SER A 174 0.33 16.83 -4.12
C SER A 174 0.12 17.70 -2.88
N THR A 175 0.50 18.97 -2.97
CA THR A 175 0.24 19.93 -1.88
C THR A 175 -1.24 20.03 -1.55
N ASN A 176 -2.12 20.02 -2.55
CA ASN A 176 -3.57 19.98 -2.35
C ASN A 176 -3.99 18.72 -1.59
N LEU A 177 -3.52 17.55 -1.99
CA LEU A 177 -3.90 16.28 -1.33
C LEU A 177 -3.45 16.24 0.15
N LEU A 178 -2.34 16.90 0.49
CA LEU A 178 -1.83 17.00 1.86
C LEU A 178 -2.48 18.11 2.69
N ASP A 179 -3.17 19.06 2.05
CA ASP A 179 -3.90 20.12 2.73
C ASP A 179 -5.23 19.59 3.29
N VAL A 180 -5.15 18.94 4.44
CA VAL A 180 -6.29 18.29 5.12
C VAL A 180 -6.84 19.11 6.28
N ALA A 181 -6.50 20.41 6.36
CA ALA A 181 -6.96 21.29 7.43
C ALA A 181 -8.49 21.40 7.50
N ALA A 182 -9.15 21.39 6.33
CA ALA A 182 -10.60 21.42 6.20
C ALA A 182 -11.27 20.03 6.29
N GLY A 183 -10.49 18.95 6.37
CA GLY A 183 -10.99 17.58 6.47
C GLY A 183 -10.19 16.57 5.63
N PRO A 184 -10.55 15.27 5.73
CA PRO A 184 -9.89 14.21 4.98
C PRO A 184 -9.98 14.40 3.47
N LYS A 185 -8.93 13.99 2.74
CA LYS A 185 -8.91 13.94 1.28
C LYS A 185 -8.65 12.51 0.81
N SER A 186 -9.27 12.10 -0.29
CA SER A 186 -9.09 10.77 -0.86
C SER A 186 -8.66 10.86 -2.31
N LYS A 187 -7.93 9.85 -2.75
CA LYS A 187 -7.60 9.64 -4.15
C LYS A 187 -7.66 8.15 -4.44
N THR A 188 -8.20 7.83 -5.62
CA THR A 188 -8.35 6.46 -6.10
C THR A 188 -7.32 6.21 -7.18
N LEU A 189 -6.68 5.05 -7.11
CA LEU A 189 -5.84 4.49 -8.16
C LEU A 189 -6.61 3.35 -8.82
N THR A 190 -6.40 3.16 -10.12
CA THR A 190 -6.86 1.96 -10.81
C THR A 190 -5.66 1.05 -11.03
N ILE A 191 -5.79 -0.21 -10.61
CA ILE A 191 -4.80 -1.26 -10.84
C ILE A 191 -5.45 -2.27 -11.77
N VAL A 192 -4.73 -2.67 -12.81
CA VAL A 192 -5.20 -3.61 -13.84
C VAL A 192 -4.11 -4.63 -14.07
N GLY A 193 -4.49 -5.90 -14.09
CA GLY A 193 -3.62 -7.02 -14.42
C GLY A 193 -4.29 -8.33 -14.06
N ASP A 194 -3.84 -9.39 -14.73
CA ASP A 194 -4.33 -10.75 -14.51
C ASP A 194 -5.85 -10.92 -14.71
N GLY A 195 -6.37 -10.36 -15.81
CA GLY A 195 -7.82 -10.27 -16.07
C GLY A 195 -8.54 -9.19 -15.23
N GLY A 196 -8.08 -9.00 -13.99
CA GLY A 196 -8.72 -8.15 -13.00
C GLY A 196 -8.52 -6.65 -13.14
N LYS A 197 -9.48 -5.90 -12.60
CA LYS A 197 -9.45 -4.44 -12.50
C LYS A 197 -10.01 -3.97 -11.17
N TYR A 198 -9.17 -3.24 -10.44
CA TYR A 198 -9.50 -2.77 -9.10
C TYR A 198 -9.32 -1.27 -8.94
N GLU A 199 -10.26 -0.64 -8.23
CA GLU A 199 -10.14 0.73 -7.73
C GLU A 199 -9.68 0.70 -6.28
N VAL A 200 -8.47 1.20 -6.02
CA VAL A 200 -7.86 1.25 -4.69
C VAL A 200 -7.87 2.70 -4.18
N THR A 201 -8.60 2.96 -3.12
CA THR A 201 -8.79 4.31 -2.58
C THR A 201 -8.01 4.50 -1.29
N LEU A 202 -7.05 5.42 -1.30
CA LEU A 202 -6.35 5.86 -0.09
C LEU A 202 -6.97 7.16 0.42
N VAL A 203 -6.94 7.34 1.73
CA VAL A 203 -7.36 8.55 2.44
C VAL A 203 -6.17 9.17 3.16
N VAL A 204 -6.04 10.49 3.01
CA VAL A 204 -5.14 11.34 3.78
C VAL A 204 -5.99 12.05 4.83
N THR A 205 -5.62 11.92 6.10
CA THR A 205 -6.30 12.62 7.21
C THR A 205 -5.31 13.45 7.99
N LYS A 206 -5.83 14.42 8.73
CA LYS A 206 -5.06 15.06 9.79
C LYS A 206 -4.62 14.01 10.83
N GLY A 207 -3.37 14.12 11.25
CA GLY A 207 -2.77 13.31 12.32
C GLY A 207 -3.07 13.79 13.72
#